data_AF-A0A2N2HU55-F1
#
_entry.id   AF-A0A2N2HU55-F1
#
_cell.length_a   1.000
_cell.length_b   1.000
_cell.length_c   1.000
_cell.angle_alpha   90.00
_cell.angle_beta   90.00
_cell.angle_gamma   90.00
#
_symmetry.space_group_name_H-M   'P 1'
#
loop_
_entity.id
_entity.type
_entity.pdbx_description
1 polymer ?
#
loop_
_entity_poly.entity_id
_entity_poly.type
_entity_poly.pdbx_seq_one_letter_code
_entity_poly.pdbx_strand_id
1 'polypeptide(L)'
;MKQDDHLATLQTLGFPNAKAYLEAAFSRNIGLFSPGEQERLAQARVAIPGMGGVGGVHLINLVRTGIGRYNLADFDQFEPVNVNRQFGAKVPSFGRPKLEVMIEEGHSINPFLDITPYPAGLTRDNM
;
A
#
# COMPACT_ATOMS: atom_id res chain seq x y z
N MET A 1 5.76 4.23 -11.57
CA MET A 1 5.04 5.46 -12.00
C MET A 1 5.04 6.38 -10.78
N LYS A 2 5.32 7.68 -10.92
CA LYS A 2 5.43 8.56 -9.74
C LYS A 2 4.02 8.84 -9.20
N GLN A 3 3.89 9.11 -7.90
CA GLN A 3 2.60 9.40 -7.24
C GLN A 3 1.81 10.51 -7.95
N ASP A 4 2.52 11.52 -8.48
CA ASP A 4 1.94 12.62 -9.26
C ASP A 4 1.22 12.15 -10.52
N ASP A 5 1.73 11.13 -11.21
CA ASP A 5 1.12 10.56 -12.42
C ASP A 5 -0.20 9.86 -12.09
N HIS A 6 -0.28 9.20 -10.92
CA HIS A 6 -1.51 8.59 -10.43
C HIS A 6 -2.58 9.65 -10.14
N LEU A 7 -2.20 10.76 -9.49
CA LEU A 7 -3.11 11.87 -9.20
C LEU A 7 -3.59 12.56 -10.49
N ALA A 8 -2.72 12.76 -11.47
CA ALA A 8 -3.10 13.30 -12.78
C ALA A 8 -4.09 12.38 -13.52
N THR A 9 -3.90 11.06 -13.41
CA THR A 9 -4.84 10.07 -13.95
C THR A 9 -6.22 10.20 -13.29
N LEU A 10 -6.25 10.30 -11.95
CA LEU A 10 -7.51 10.45 -11.21
C LEU A 10 -8.25 11.75 -11.57
N GLN A 11 -7.53 12.86 -11.70
CA GLN A 11 -8.12 14.13 -12.14
C GLN A 11 -8.74 14.01 -13.53
N THR A 12 -8.04 13.39 -14.47
CA THR A 12 -8.53 13.15 -15.83
C THR A 12 -9.79 12.28 -15.84
N LEU A 13 -9.90 11.34 -14.91
CA LEU A 13 -11.07 10.46 -14.73
C LEU A 13 -12.21 11.12 -13.93
N GLY A 14 -12.08 12.39 -13.54
CA GLY A 14 -13.13 13.12 -12.82
C GLY A 14 -13.14 12.91 -11.30
N PHE A 15 -12.01 12.51 -10.70
CA PHE A 15 -11.85 12.44 -9.25
C PHE A 15 -11.00 13.63 -8.76
N PRO A 16 -11.63 14.76 -8.37
CA PRO A 16 -10.91 16.00 -8.11
C PRO A 16 -10.14 16.02 -6.78
N ASN A 17 -10.42 15.09 -5.88
CA ASN A 17 -9.80 15.03 -4.55
C ASN A 17 -9.87 13.62 -3.97
N ALA A 18 -9.18 13.43 -2.83
CA ALA A 18 -9.13 12.16 -2.11
C ALA A 18 -10.52 11.63 -1.77
N LYS A 19 -11.41 12.48 -1.24
CA LYS A 19 -12.75 12.05 -0.82
C LYS A 19 -13.54 11.43 -1.97
N ALA A 20 -13.63 12.12 -3.11
CA ALA A 20 -14.34 11.64 -4.28
C ALA A 20 -13.79 10.30 -4.80
N TYR A 21 -12.47 10.15 -4.80
CA TYR A 21 -11.82 8.90 -5.19
C TYR A 21 -12.11 7.76 -4.21
N LEU A 22 -11.89 7.98 -2.90
CA LEU A 22 -12.01 6.94 -1.88
C LEU A 22 -13.46 6.44 -1.74
N GLU A 23 -14.44 7.35 -1.83
CA GLU A 23 -15.87 6.97 -1.84
C GLU A 23 -16.21 6.04 -3.02
N ALA A 24 -15.70 6.36 -4.22
CA ALA A 24 -15.93 5.52 -5.40
C ALA A 24 -15.16 4.18 -5.32
N ALA A 25 -13.87 4.24 -4.99
CA ALA A 25 -12.96 3.09 -4.97
C ALA A 25 -13.39 2.01 -3.97
N PHE A 26 -13.89 2.40 -2.80
CA PHE A 26 -14.29 1.47 -1.74
C PHE A 26 -15.81 1.28 -1.62
N SER A 27 -16.59 1.82 -2.57
CA SER A 27 -18.05 1.66 -2.61
C SER A 27 -18.50 0.19 -2.56
N ARG A 28 -17.70 -0.73 -3.12
CA ARG A 28 -17.98 -2.18 -3.14
C ARG A 28 -17.59 -2.93 -1.88
N ASN A 29 -16.97 -2.26 -0.91
CA ASN A 29 -16.75 -2.81 0.41
C ASN A 29 -17.99 -2.68 1.31
N ILE A 30 -18.91 -1.76 0.95
CA ILE A 30 -20.15 -1.56 1.70
C ILE A 30 -21.03 -2.80 1.60
N GLY A 31 -21.42 -3.33 2.75
CA GLY A 31 -22.11 -4.61 2.91
C GLY A 31 -21.22 -5.69 3.54
N LEU A 32 -19.89 -5.61 3.34
CA LEU A 32 -18.91 -6.28 4.20
C LEU A 32 -18.59 -5.42 5.42
N PHE A 33 -18.43 -4.11 5.19
CA PHE A 33 -18.33 -3.09 6.23
C PHE A 33 -19.52 -2.13 6.13
N SER A 34 -19.94 -1.59 7.27
CA SER A 34 -20.81 -0.42 7.30
C SER A 34 -20.05 0.84 6.83
N PRO A 35 -20.75 1.91 6.43
CA PRO A 35 -20.10 3.18 6.09
C PRO A 35 -19.19 3.71 7.21
N GLY A 36 -19.65 3.65 8.46
CA GLY A 36 -18.85 4.08 9.62
C GLY A 36 -17.62 3.19 9.88
N GLU A 37 -17.70 1.88 9.62
CA GLU A 37 -16.53 1.01 9.66
C GLU A 37 -15.53 1.33 8.53
N GLN A 38 -16.02 1.63 7.33
CA GLN A 38 -15.17 2.03 6.21
C GLN A 38 -14.41 3.34 6.51
N GLU A 39 -15.08 4.32 7.14
CA GLU A 39 -14.44 5.55 7.63
C GLU A 39 -13.37 5.25 8.70
N ARG A 40 -13.67 4.33 9.63
CA ARG A 40 -12.69 3.89 10.65
C ARG A 40 -11.48 3.22 10.02
N LEU A 41 -11.67 2.35 9.02
CA LEU A 41 -10.57 1.74 8.26
C LEU A 41 -9.71 2.82 7.59
N ALA A 42 -10.31 3.83 6.96
CA ALA A 42 -9.57 4.91 6.31
C ALA A 42 -8.65 5.69 7.27
N GLN A 43 -8.99 5.76 8.55
CA GLN A 43 -8.16 6.40 9.58
C GLN A 43 -7.25 5.43 10.35
N ALA A 44 -7.44 4.12 10.18
CA ALA A 44 -6.64 3.12 10.86
C ALA A 44 -5.19 3.13 10.37
N ARG A 45 -4.26 2.87 11.30
CA ARG A 45 -2.84 2.69 11.01
C ARG A 45 -2.42 1.26 11.31
N VAL A 46 -1.77 0.61 10.34
CA VAL A 46 -1.27 -0.76 10.47
C VAL A 46 0.25 -0.78 10.33
N ALA A 47 0.93 -1.48 11.25
CA ALA A 47 2.35 -1.74 11.13
C ALA A 47 2.58 -3.13 10.51
N ILE A 48 3.46 -3.22 9.51
CA ILE A 48 3.83 -4.48 8.87
C ILE A 48 5.36 -4.61 8.85
N PRO A 49 5.94 -5.46 9.72
CA PRO A 49 7.37 -5.75 9.71
C PRO A 49 7.69 -6.87 8.73
N GLY A 50 8.09 -6.48 7.52
CA GLY A 50 8.47 -7.35 6.43
C GLY A 50 7.56 -7.20 5.21
N MET A 51 8.15 -6.96 4.05
CA MET A 51 7.54 -6.86 2.72
C MET A 51 7.77 -8.12 1.88
N GLY A 52 7.98 -9.26 2.55
CA GLY A 52 8.13 -10.58 1.93
C GLY A 52 6.81 -11.21 1.50
N GLY A 53 6.75 -12.55 1.48
CA GLY A 53 5.59 -13.27 0.93
C GLY A 53 4.28 -13.04 1.69
N VAL A 54 4.34 -12.91 3.01
CA VAL A 54 3.17 -12.69 3.87
C VAL A 54 2.84 -11.19 3.96
N GLY A 55 3.80 -10.37 4.39
CA GLY A 55 3.54 -8.96 4.63
C GLY A 55 3.25 -8.15 3.37
N GLY A 56 3.90 -8.46 2.24
CA GLY A 56 3.59 -7.83 0.96
C GLY A 56 2.16 -8.11 0.49
N VAL A 57 1.69 -9.35 0.63
CA VAL A 57 0.30 -9.72 0.30
C VAL A 57 -0.70 -9.06 1.25
N HIS A 58 -0.40 -9.01 2.55
CA HIS A 58 -1.26 -8.31 3.52
C HIS A 58 -1.35 -6.82 3.24
N LEU A 59 -0.24 -6.14 2.91
CA LEU A 59 -0.27 -4.73 2.52
C LEU A 59 -1.28 -4.50 1.38
N ILE A 60 -1.16 -5.26 0.29
CA ILE A 60 -2.04 -5.09 -0.88
C ILE A 60 -3.50 -5.35 -0.54
N ASN A 61 -3.78 -6.40 0.25
CA ASN A 61 -5.14 -6.71 0.66
C ASN A 61 -5.72 -5.62 1.56
N LEU A 62 -4.96 -5.13 2.54
CA LEU A 62 -5.41 -4.09 3.47
C LEU A 62 -5.62 -2.75 2.78
N VAL A 63 -4.75 -2.37 1.83
CA VAL A 63 -4.95 -1.15 1.01
C VAL A 63 -6.26 -1.24 0.25
N ARG A 64 -6.59 -2.42 -0.32
CA ARG A 64 -7.85 -2.66 -1.05
C ARG A 64 -9.09 -2.67 -0.15
N THR A 65 -8.95 -2.97 1.14
CA THR A 65 -10.04 -2.79 2.12
C THR A 65 -10.27 -1.33 2.53
N GLY A 66 -9.38 -0.42 2.11
CA GLY A 66 -9.49 1.01 2.41
C GLY A 66 -8.78 1.44 3.69
N ILE A 67 -7.84 0.65 4.21
CA ILE A 67 -6.95 1.13 5.28
C ILE A 67 -6.00 2.19 4.71
N GLY A 68 -5.97 3.36 5.34
CA GLY A 68 -5.32 4.56 4.81
C GLY A 68 -3.90 4.81 5.29
N ARG A 69 -3.45 4.20 6.39
CA ARG A 69 -2.19 4.57 7.04
C ARG A 69 -1.32 3.35 7.37
N TYR A 70 -0.01 3.46 7.16
CA TYR A 70 0.91 2.34 7.36
C TYR A 70 2.25 2.74 7.96
N ASN A 71 2.79 1.88 8.82
CA ASN A 71 4.20 1.83 9.16
C ASN A 71 4.79 0.57 8.52
N LEU A 72 5.68 0.73 7.54
CA LEU A 72 6.20 -0.38 6.74
C LEU A 72 7.70 -0.52 6.95
N ALA A 73 8.16 -1.72 7.31
CA ALA A 73 9.57 -1.98 7.57
C ALA A 73 10.06 -3.17 6.75
N ASP A 74 11.15 -3.01 6.00
CA ASP A 74 11.88 -4.10 5.33
C ASP A 74 13.24 -3.55 4.88
N PHE A 75 14.29 -4.38 4.93
CA PHE A 75 15.67 -4.01 4.57
C PHE A 75 16.20 -4.79 3.35
N ASP A 76 15.44 -5.75 2.83
CA ASP A 76 15.84 -6.60 1.72
C ASP A 76 15.50 -5.97 0.36
N GLN A 77 15.99 -6.60 -0.71
CA GLN A 77 15.66 -6.33 -2.10
C GLN A 77 14.93 -7.51 -2.74
N PHE A 78 14.22 -7.28 -3.84
CA PHE A 78 13.61 -8.36 -4.62
C PHE A 78 14.63 -9.08 -5.49
N GLU A 79 14.56 -10.41 -5.50
CA GLU A 79 15.39 -11.30 -6.32
C GLU A 79 14.53 -12.31 -7.11
N PRO A 80 15.04 -12.90 -8.21
CA PRO A 80 14.31 -13.92 -8.96
C PRO A 80 13.81 -15.10 -8.11
N VAL A 81 14.52 -15.50 -7.05
CA VAL A 81 14.09 -16.59 -6.15
C VAL A 81 12.86 -16.23 -5.28
N ASN A 82 12.41 -14.97 -5.33
CA ASN A 82 11.25 -14.49 -4.58
C ASN A 82 9.93 -14.65 -5.38
N VAL A 83 9.99 -14.85 -6.70
CA VAL A 83 8.82 -14.84 -7.61
C VAL A 83 7.74 -15.85 -7.24
N ASN A 84 8.11 -16.94 -6.56
CA ASN A 84 7.17 -18.01 -6.24
C ASN A 84 6.16 -17.64 -5.13
N ARG A 85 6.39 -16.55 -4.38
CA ARG A 85 5.60 -16.24 -3.18
C ARG A 85 5.49 -14.78 -2.78
N GLN A 86 6.25 -13.87 -3.39
CA GLN A 86 6.26 -12.46 -2.98
C GLN A 86 5.61 -11.59 -4.05
N PHE A 87 4.56 -10.85 -3.67
CA PHE A 87 3.75 -10.04 -4.59
C PHE A 87 4.58 -9.08 -5.45
N GLY A 88 5.54 -8.38 -4.83
CA GLY A 88 6.36 -7.39 -5.53
C GLY A 88 7.47 -7.99 -6.40
N ALA A 89 7.73 -9.30 -6.37
CA ALA A 89 8.81 -9.94 -7.12
C ALA A 89 8.43 -10.15 -8.61
N LYS A 90 8.72 -9.13 -9.43
CA LYS A 90 8.54 -9.12 -10.89
C LYS A 90 9.80 -8.63 -11.61
N VAL A 91 9.97 -8.95 -12.90
CA VAL A 91 11.18 -8.57 -13.67
C VAL A 91 11.60 -7.10 -13.49
N PRO A 92 10.70 -6.10 -13.52
CA PRO A 92 11.08 -4.69 -13.29
C PRO A 92 11.48 -4.33 -11.85
N SER A 93 11.28 -5.23 -10.88
CA SER A 93 11.54 -5.00 -9.46
C SER A 93 12.85 -5.60 -8.95
N PHE A 94 13.47 -6.51 -9.72
CA PHE A 94 14.65 -7.23 -9.24
C PHE A 94 15.82 -6.27 -9.01
N GLY A 95 16.51 -6.43 -7.87
CA GLY A 95 17.57 -5.54 -7.40
C GLY A 95 17.07 -4.23 -6.78
N ARG A 96 15.75 -4.03 -6.64
CA ARG A 96 15.17 -2.87 -5.94
C ARG A 96 14.77 -3.22 -4.51
N PRO A 97 14.83 -2.26 -3.57
CA PRO A 97 14.35 -2.47 -2.20
C PRO A 97 12.89 -2.93 -2.17
N LYS A 98 12.59 -3.98 -1.40
CA LYS A 98 11.23 -4.51 -1.27
C LYS A 98 10.27 -3.44 -0.77
N LEU A 99 10.74 -2.65 0.21
CA LEU A 99 9.97 -1.57 0.82
C LEU A 99 9.54 -0.53 -0.22
N GLU A 100 10.45 -0.03 -1.03
CA GLU A 100 10.14 0.98 -2.06
C GLU A 100 9.15 0.45 -3.09
N VAL A 101 9.41 -0.76 -3.62
CA VAL A 101 8.53 -1.39 -4.61
C VAL A 101 7.13 -1.57 -4.04
N MET A 102 7.01 -2.08 -2.82
CA MET A 102 5.69 -2.31 -2.21
C MET A 102 4.94 -1.01 -1.87
N ILE A 103 5.65 0.07 -1.55
CA ILE A 103 5.06 1.42 -1.40
C ILE A 103 4.50 1.92 -2.73
N GLU A 104 5.24 1.74 -3.82
CA GLU A 104 4.76 2.07 -5.17
C GLU A 104 3.51 1.27 -5.53
N GLU A 105 3.48 -0.04 -5.25
CA GLU A 105 2.29 -0.87 -5.47
C GLU A 105 1.10 -0.38 -4.64
N GLY A 106 1.32 -0.01 -3.38
CA GLY A 106 0.28 0.59 -2.52
C GLY A 106 -0.28 1.89 -3.11
N HIS A 107 0.59 2.83 -3.50
CA HIS A 107 0.17 4.09 -4.12
C HIS A 107 -0.51 3.92 -5.48
N SER A 108 -0.18 2.86 -6.21
CA SER A 108 -0.88 2.52 -7.46
C SER A 108 -2.33 2.11 -7.24
N ILE A 109 -2.66 1.62 -6.04
CA ILE A 109 -4.03 1.25 -5.63
C ILE A 109 -4.72 2.41 -4.94
N ASN A 110 -4.04 3.13 -4.04
CA ASN A 110 -4.58 4.31 -3.37
C ASN A 110 -3.48 5.38 -3.30
N PRO A 111 -3.51 6.42 -4.14
CA PRO A 111 -2.46 7.43 -4.16
C PRO A 111 -2.51 8.37 -2.94
N PHE A 112 -3.50 8.25 -2.05
CA PHE A 112 -3.66 9.07 -0.85
C PHE A 112 -3.21 8.36 0.44
N LEU A 113 -2.51 7.22 0.34
CA LEU A 113 -1.97 6.53 1.50
C LEU A 113 -0.97 7.40 2.27
N ASP A 114 -1.04 7.32 3.60
CA ASP A 114 -0.06 7.89 4.52
C ASP A 114 0.86 6.77 5.01
N ILE A 115 2.07 6.70 4.44
CA ILE A 115 3.04 5.65 4.73
C ILE A 115 4.28 6.23 5.40
N THR A 116 4.65 5.66 6.54
CA THR A 116 5.93 5.88 7.20
C THR A 116 6.86 4.70 6.94
N PRO A 117 7.91 4.85 6.11
CA PRO A 117 8.86 3.77 5.81
C PRO A 117 9.96 3.65 6.86
N TYR A 118 10.35 2.41 7.16
CA TYR A 118 11.46 2.02 8.05
C TYR A 118 12.45 1.12 7.27
N PRO A 119 13.33 1.69 6.44
CA PRO A 119 14.20 0.93 5.52
C PRO A 119 15.29 0.11 6.23
N ALA A 120 15.61 0.45 7.48
CA ALA A 120 16.53 -0.35 8.31
C ALA A 120 15.84 -1.55 8.98
N GLY A 121 14.55 -1.78 8.71
CA GLY A 121 13.74 -2.76 9.43
C GLY A 121 13.36 -2.31 10.85
N LEU A 122 12.86 -3.26 11.64
CA LEU A 122 12.62 -3.06 13.06
C LEU A 122 13.93 -3.18 13.85
N THR A 123 14.18 -2.19 14.69
CA THR A 123 15.29 -2.12 15.63
C THR A 123 14.73 -1.94 17.04
N ARG A 124 15.58 -2.03 18.06
CA ARG A 124 15.16 -1.74 19.45
C ARG A 124 14.73 -0.29 19.65
N ASP A 125 15.22 0.62 18.81
CA ASP A 125 15.01 2.07 18.96
C ASP A 125 13.73 2.55 18.27
N ASN A 126 13.12 1.72 17.41
CA ASN A 126 11.92 2.05 16.64
C ASN A 126 10.74 1.08 16.86
N MET A 127 10.83 0.23 17.89
CA MET A 127 9.73 -0.60 18.40
C MET A 127 8.77 0.20 19.29
#